data_AF-A0A4W3K7Y0-F1
#
_entry.id   AF-A0A4W3K7Y0-F1
#
_cell.length_a   1.000
_cell.length_b   1.000
_cell.length_c   1.000
_cell.angle_alpha   90.00
_cell.angle_beta   90.00
_cell.angle_gamma   90.00
#
_symmetry.space_group_name_H-M   'P 1'
#
loop_
_entity.id
_entity.type
_entity.pdbx_description
1 polymer ?
#
loop_
_entity_poly.entity_id
_entity_poly.type
_entity_poly.pdbx_seq_one_letter_code
_entity_poly.pdbx_strand_id
1 'polypeptide(L)' 'MAGSVRAVLGRLWQEYAGGTALRLQLLDCYLLYMVLSGAAQFLYCGLLGTFPFNSFLSGFSACLAACVDPFPGLK' A
#
# COMPACT_ATOMS: atom_id res chain seq x y z
N MET A 1 24.69 -19.55 -12.23
CA MET A 1 23.93 -18.33 -12.61
C MET A 1 22.73 -18.15 -11.67
N ALA A 2 22.97 -18.10 -10.36
CA ALA A 2 21.95 -17.79 -9.36
C ALA A 2 22.62 -16.84 -8.36
N GLY A 3 22.81 -15.59 -8.77
CA GLY A 3 23.15 -14.53 -7.83
C GLY A 3 22.03 -14.51 -6.80
N SER A 4 22.34 -14.96 -5.58
CA SER A 4 21.41 -15.28 -4.52
C SER A 4 20.28 -14.26 -4.43
N VAL A 5 19.02 -14.69 -4.50
CA VAL A 5 17.83 -13.81 -4.40
C VAL A 5 17.94 -12.84 -3.21
N ARG A 6 18.59 -13.27 -2.12
CA ARG A 6 18.95 -12.46 -0.95
C ARG A 6 19.87 -11.26 -1.27
N ALA A 7 20.83 -11.40 -2.17
CA ALA A 7 21.70 -10.31 -2.61
C ALA A 7 20.95 -9.28 -3.44
N VAL A 8 20.01 -9.73 -4.29
CA VAL A 8 19.13 -8.84 -5.07
C VAL A 8 18.16 -8.10 -4.13
N LEU A 9 17.53 -8.80 -3.19
CA LEU A 9 16.69 -8.20 -2.14
C LEU A 9 17.46 -7.17 -1.30
N GLY A 10 18.70 -7.48 -0.91
CA GLY A 10 19.54 -6.56 -0.14
C GLY A 10 19.91 -5.30 -0.91
N ARG A 11 20.16 -5.41 -2.23
CA ARG A 11 20.40 -4.26 -3.12
C ARG A 11 19.16 -3.39 -3.27
N LEU A 12 18.00 -4.01 -3.53
CA LEU A 12 16.73 -3.31 -3.65
C LEU A 12 16.35 -2.58 -2.35
N TRP A 13 16.56 -3.22 -1.20
CA TRP A 13 16.30 -2.58 0.10
C TRP A 13 17.21 -1.38 0.36
N GLN A 14 18.50 -1.49 0.04
CA GLN A 14 19.46 -0.39 0.18
C GLN A 14 19.10 0.81 -0.70
N GLU A 15 18.74 0.59 -1.96
CA GLU A 15 18.29 1.68 -2.85
C GLU A 15 16.95 2.26 -2.42
N TYR A 16 16.01 1.41 -1.99
CA TYR A 16 14.70 1.84 -1.53
C TYR A 16 14.78 2.69 -0.25
N ALA A 17 15.67 2.33 0.69
CA ALA A 17 15.88 3.07 1.93
C ALA A 17 16.64 4.40 1.71
N GLY A 18 17.56 4.45 0.75
CA GLY A 18 18.41 5.62 0.51
C GLY A 18 17.89 6.64 -0.51
N GLY A 19 17.11 6.20 -1.50
CA GLY A 19 16.71 7.03 -2.64
C GLY A 19 15.27 7.54 -2.60
N THR A 20 14.44 7.01 -1.71
CA THR A 20 12.98 7.26 -1.74
C THR A 20 12.57 8.35 -0.77
N ALA A 21 11.77 9.32 -1.23
CA ALA A 21 11.23 10.37 -0.37
C ALA A 21 10.32 9.79 0.74
N LEU A 22 10.41 10.35 1.95
CA LEU A 22 9.63 9.92 3.13
C LEU A 22 8.12 9.77 2.84
N ARG A 23 7.55 10.66 2.02
CA ARG A 23 6.14 10.60 1.61
C ARG A 23 5.80 9.32 0.85
N LEU A 24 6.69 8.85 -0.02
CA LEU A 24 6.49 7.63 -0.79
C LEU A 24 6.60 6.39 0.11
N GLN A 25 7.55 6.40 1.07
CA GLN A 25 7.68 5.32 2.06
C GLN A 25 6.44 5.22 2.97
N LEU A 26 5.87 6.37 3.38
CA LEU A 26 4.63 6.42 4.16
C LEU A 26 3.44 5.85 3.37
N LEU A 27 3.37 6.19 2.08
CA LEU A 27 2.35 5.66 1.17
C LEU A 27 2.48 4.14 1.01
N ASP A 28 3.70 3.62 0.86
CA ASP A 28 3.92 2.18 0.71
C ASP A 28 3.49 1.41 1.98
N CYS A 29 3.86 1.92 3.17
CA CYS A 29 3.37 1.38 4.45
C CYS A 29 1.85 1.43 4.58
N TYR A 30 1.21 2.51 4.11
CA TYR A 30 -0.24 2.64 4.11
C TYR A 30 -0.91 1.63 3.16
N LEU A 31 -0.34 1.43 1.98
CA LEU A 31 -0.82 0.47 0.98
C LEU A 31 -0.72 -0.97 1.51
N LEU A 32 0.38 -1.31 2.20
CA LEU A 32 0.55 -2.57 2.92
C LEU A 32 -0.54 -2.78 3.99
N TYR A 33 -0.81 -1.76 4.80
CA TYR A 33 -1.87 -1.80 5.82
C TYR A 33 -3.26 -2.02 5.20
N MET A 34 -3.52 -1.44 4.03
CA MET A 34 -4.77 -1.63 3.31
C MET A 34 -4.92 -3.04 2.74
N VAL A 35 -3.87 -3.64 2.19
CA VAL A 35 -3.89 -5.04 1.73
C VAL A 35 -4.20 -5.99 2.88
N LEU A 36 -3.54 -5.79 4.03
CA LEU A 36 -3.80 -6.57 5.25
C LEU A 36 -5.23 -6.38 5.76
N SER A 37 -5.72 -5.15 5.80
CA SER A 37 -7.09 -4.83 6.22
C SER A 37 -8.13 -5.46 5.28
N GLY A 38 -7.89 -5.42 3.96
CA GLY A 38 -8.73 -6.06 2.95
C GLY A 38 -8.74 -7.59 3.07
N ALA A 39 -7.60 -8.21 3.37
CA ALA A 39 -7.51 -9.65 3.64
C ALA A 39 -8.29 -10.03 4.91
N ALA A 40 -8.17 -9.24 5.98
CA ALA A 40 -8.94 -9.44 7.20
C ALA A 40 -10.46 -9.27 6.97
N GLN A 41 -10.87 -8.29 6.17
CA GLN A 41 -12.27 -8.08 5.80
C GLN A 41 -12.80 -9.14 4.84
N PHE A 42 -11.98 -9.69 3.96
CA PHE A 42 -12.33 -10.84 3.13
C PHE A 42 -12.61 -12.07 4.01
N LEU A 43 -11.75 -12.31 5.00
CA LEU A 43 -11.92 -13.39 5.97
C LEU A 43 -13.20 -13.18 6.81
N TYR A 44 -13.46 -11.94 7.24
CA TYR A 44 -14.67 -11.57 7.98
C TYR A 44 -15.95 -11.74 7.14
N CYS A 45 -15.94 -11.28 5.88
CA CYS A 45 -17.08 -11.45 4.97
C CYS A 45 -17.38 -12.93 4.69
N GLY A 46 -16.34 -13.76 4.59
CA GLY A 46 -16.49 -15.21 4.41
C GLY A 46 -17.07 -15.94 5.62
N LEU A 47 -16.95 -15.37 6.83
CA LEU A 47 -17.41 -16.00 8.09
C LEU A 47 -18.71 -15.39 8.64
N LEU A 48 -18.92 -14.08 8.51
CA LEU A 48 -19.93 -13.30 9.25
C LEU A 48 -20.81 -12.38 8.37
N GLY A 49 -20.48 -12.17 7.08
CA GLY A 49 -21.27 -11.34 6.14
C GLY A 49 -20.67 -9.97 5.79
N THR A 50 -21.29 -9.25 4.84
CA THR A 50 -20.69 -8.16 4.01
C THR A 50 -20.60 -6.75 4.61
N PHE A 51 -20.84 -6.58 5.92
CA PHE A 51 -20.79 -5.28 6.59
C PHE A 51 -19.44 -5.17 7.33
N PRO A 52 -18.46 -4.32 6.94
CA PRO A 52 -18.51 -3.02 6.24
C PRO A 52 -17.50 -2.92 5.06
N PHE A 53 -17.56 -3.82 4.07
CA PHE A 53 -16.58 -3.87 2.97
C PHE A 53 -16.63 -2.65 2.04
N ASN A 54 -17.83 -2.15 1.73
CA ASN A 54 -18.02 -1.04 0.79
C ASN A 54 -17.44 0.29 1.33
N SER A 55 -17.61 0.56 2.63
CA SER A 55 -17.05 1.77 3.26
C SER A 55 -15.52 1.74 3.34
N PHE A 56 -14.92 0.56 3.52
CA PHE A 56 -13.46 0.39 3.43
C PHE A 56 -12.96 0.63 2.01
N LEU A 57 -13.61 0.04 1.01
CA LEU A 57 -13.24 0.18 -0.40
C LEU A 57 -13.33 1.65 -0.86
N SER A 58 -14.35 2.37 -0.41
CA SER A 58 -14.51 3.81 -0.67
C SER A 58 -13.36 4.63 -0.09
N GLY A 59 -13.01 4.42 1.18
CA GLY A 59 -11.85 5.07 1.81
C GLY A 59 -10.52 4.73 1.12
N PHE A 60 -10.35 3.49 0.66
CA PHE A 60 -9.20 3.05 -0.13
C PHE A 60 -9.07 3.80 -1.45
N SER A 61 -10.14 3.84 -2.23
CA SER A 61 -10.15 4.51 -3.53
C SER A 61 -9.89 6.02 -3.41
N ALA A 62 -10.35 6.65 -2.32
CA ALA A 62 -10.10 8.07 -2.06
C ALA A 62 -8.62 8.38 -1.81
N CYS A 63 -7.90 7.50 -1.11
CA CYS A 63 -6.46 7.68 -0.89
C CYS A 63 -5.62 7.38 -2.13
N LEU A 64 -6.02 6.43 -2.97
CA LEU A 64 -5.39 6.23 -4.28
C LEU A 64 -5.60 7.44 -5.19
N ALA A 65 -6.82 7.97 -5.25
CA ALA A 65 -7.14 9.17 -6.01
C ALA A 65 -6.28 10.35 -5.53
N ALA A 66 -6.20 10.59 -4.22
CA ALA A 66 -5.37 11.66 -3.65
C ALA A 66 -3.86 11.49 -3.90
N CYS A 67 -3.39 10.26 -4.15
CA CYS A 67 -2.00 10.01 -4.53
C CYS A 67 -1.76 10.20 -6.03
N VAL A 68 -2.75 9.89 -6.86
CA VAL A 68 -2.67 9.99 -8.33
C VAL A 68 -2.90 11.42 -8.80
N ASP A 69 -3.79 12.15 -8.11
CA ASP A 69 -4.13 13.51 -8.45
C ASP A 69 -3.06 14.47 -7.91
N PRO A 70 -2.36 15.23 -8.79
CA PRO A 70 -1.54 16.33 -8.33
C PRO A 70 -2.48 17.37 -7.69
N PHE A 71 -2.34 17.55 -6.37
CA PHE A 71 -3.11 18.48 -5.56
C PHE A 71 -3.26 19.82 -6.30
N PRO A 72 -4.48 20.23 -6.74
CA PRO A 72 -4.69 21.40 -7.60
C PRO A 72 -4.65 22.72 -6.81
N GLY A 73 -3.59 22.92 -6.01
CA GLY A 73 -3.47 24.04 -5.08
C GLY A 73 -2.06 24.57 -4.86
N LEU A 74 -1.04 24.05 -5.55
CA LEU A 74 0.30 24.66 -5.54
C LEU A 74 0.53 25.40 -6.87
N LYS A 75 0.04 26.64 -6.92
CA LYS A 75 0.74 27.71 -7.64
C LYS A 75 1.82 28.27 -6.72
#